data_AF-A0A0T7SB55-F1
#
_entry.id   AF-A0A0T7SB55-F1
#
_cell.length_a   1.000
_cell.length_b   1.000
_cell.length_c   1.000
_cell.angle_alpha   90.00
_cell.angle_beta   90.00
_cell.angle_gamma   90.00
#
_symmetry.space_group_name_H-M   'P 1'
#
loop_
_entity.id
_entity.type
_entity.pdbx_description
1 polymer ?
#
loop_
_entity_poly.entity_id
_entity_poly.type
_entity_poly.pdbx_seq_one_letter_code
_entity_poly.pdbx_strand_id
1 'polypeptide(L)'
;MRKNENEYEKKYWGSLQQIQHQQVSKSELEKTHETFNRTIELLERYIELTGYYPDWKQRKQIRENKFLNPNAQEFNNLEDDGKYFTMTLLDLYNQLSNNPYYFREEIKQEYYNWIKAVGINFNNCHPRLKSFLLGLNEVLDERGRQQRLDINAPIQIPSENDWKKLKEGIVGYQNHLASLIKQRSETKDKISGAIEEVIRFKTWWSNYNVATVINHHNDCYSVFVVVYEPAQQGKSEILKTFEINSGYDKNSLESAKSRANSLRNELNGENPILAVHPSTDSYTAFSDIIKEPYVSRKEISERGTKVYIDWGDPEHGDPGGYPENTNAKVPPSDPDKCLKPLDLIKVGQGDYEHVGIYLGNGKVCNFSKKFKGTRIHSWREFFESYYDGTAWLGKDDIIRYRPIIPFKHYKKIIKQIAWAVDVDFRKNNYNLTNRNCEHFANMIVYGINYSEQIEENKFKIINAHRTGRALGGGLLGLFVIPDPEINNGKSSTIKLTDEINETNNKLGQKVNDLSKTIEALIEVPPKDNCRIM
;
A
#
# COMPACT_ATOMS: atom_id res chain seq x y z
N MET A 1 -16.53 -16.34 44.35
CA MET A 1 -15.79 -15.56 43.33
C MET A 1 -15.65 -16.37 42.04
N ARG A 2 -14.73 -17.34 41.90
CA ARG A 2 -14.51 -18.13 40.64
C ARG A 2 -15.71 -18.79 39.93
N LYS A 3 -16.89 -18.89 40.54
CA LYS A 3 -18.13 -19.33 39.84
C LYS A 3 -18.82 -18.21 39.05
N ASN A 4 -18.66 -16.95 39.45
CA ASN A 4 -19.37 -15.81 38.89
C ASN A 4 -18.67 -15.23 37.64
N GLU A 5 -17.34 -15.32 37.57
CA GLU A 5 -16.54 -14.89 36.42
C GLU A 5 -16.94 -15.67 35.15
N ASN A 6 -17.03 -17.00 35.27
CA ASN A 6 -17.52 -17.91 34.22
C ASN A 6 -18.95 -17.57 33.73
N GLU A 7 -19.81 -17.06 34.62
CA GLU A 7 -21.18 -16.66 34.27
C GLU A 7 -21.21 -15.31 33.56
N TYR A 8 -20.32 -14.38 33.94
CA TYR A 8 -20.16 -13.09 33.29
C TYR A 8 -19.54 -13.21 31.90
N GLU A 9 -18.47 -13.99 31.74
CA GLU A 9 -17.88 -14.29 30.43
C GLU A 9 -18.90 -14.96 29.50
N LYS A 10 -19.60 -15.99 29.99
CA LYS A 10 -20.60 -16.71 29.18
C LYS A 10 -21.78 -15.82 28.75
N LYS A 11 -22.17 -14.85 29.59
CA LYS A 11 -23.15 -13.81 29.25
C LYS A 11 -22.59 -12.79 28.24
N TYR A 12 -21.35 -12.36 28.41
CA TYR A 12 -20.67 -11.40 27.53
C TYR A 12 -20.46 -11.99 26.13
N TRP A 13 -19.85 -13.18 26.02
CA TRP A 13 -19.68 -13.91 24.77
C TRP A 13 -21.02 -14.28 24.12
N GLY A 14 -22.02 -14.69 24.91
CA GLY A 14 -23.39 -14.90 24.41
C GLY A 14 -24.02 -13.64 23.80
N SER A 15 -23.81 -12.47 24.41
CA SER A 15 -24.29 -11.20 23.86
C SER A 15 -23.52 -10.75 22.62
N LEU A 16 -22.19 -10.98 22.56
CA LEU A 16 -21.39 -10.73 21.35
C LEU A 16 -21.80 -11.65 20.19
N GLN A 17 -22.07 -12.93 20.46
CA GLN A 17 -22.62 -13.86 19.47
C GLN A 17 -24.01 -13.40 19.01
N GLN A 18 -24.90 -12.98 19.92
CA GLN A 18 -26.21 -12.41 19.54
C GLN A 18 -26.11 -11.18 18.64
N ILE A 19 -25.15 -10.28 18.88
CA ILE A 19 -24.91 -9.09 18.05
C ILE A 19 -24.33 -9.48 16.68
N GLN A 20 -23.39 -10.43 16.63
CA GLN A 20 -22.85 -10.94 15.35
C GLN A 20 -23.91 -11.68 14.51
N HIS A 21 -24.80 -12.45 15.15
CA HIS A 21 -25.95 -13.11 14.51
C HIS A 21 -26.97 -12.12 13.92
N GLN A 22 -26.91 -10.82 14.26
CA GLN A 22 -27.82 -9.80 13.72
C GLN A 22 -27.22 -9.00 12.54
N GLN A 23 -25.95 -9.20 12.18
CA GLN A 23 -25.26 -8.37 11.18
C GLN A 23 -24.97 -9.05 9.84
N VAL A 24 -24.82 -10.37 9.79
CA VAL A 24 -24.61 -11.11 8.53
C VAL A 24 -25.86 -11.89 8.18
N SER A 25 -26.36 -11.73 6.95
CA SER A 25 -27.59 -12.40 6.52
C SER A 25 -27.38 -13.89 6.32
N LYS A 26 -28.46 -14.68 6.49
CA LYS A 26 -28.44 -16.13 6.21
C LYS A 26 -27.92 -16.45 4.79
N SER A 27 -28.24 -15.60 3.82
CA SER A 27 -27.81 -15.71 2.43
C SER A 27 -26.29 -15.55 2.25
N GLU A 28 -25.63 -14.69 3.04
CA GLU A 28 -24.16 -14.50 2.97
C GLU A 28 -23.42 -15.68 3.60
N LEU A 29 -23.96 -16.26 4.68
CA LEU A 29 -23.44 -17.51 5.26
C LEU A 29 -23.62 -18.68 4.27
N GLU A 30 -24.80 -18.81 3.67
CA GLU A 30 -25.10 -19.83 2.64
C GLU A 30 -24.16 -19.71 1.42
N LYS A 31 -23.96 -18.49 0.90
CA LYS A 31 -23.04 -18.21 -0.22
C LYS A 31 -21.57 -18.52 0.15
N THR A 32 -21.17 -18.29 1.39
CA THR A 32 -19.82 -18.65 1.85
C THR A 32 -19.67 -20.17 1.95
N HIS A 33 -20.69 -20.87 2.43
CA HIS A 33 -20.73 -22.35 2.47
C HIS A 33 -20.64 -22.92 1.05
N GLU A 34 -21.40 -22.37 0.10
CA GLU A 34 -21.31 -22.69 -1.34
C GLU A 34 -19.90 -22.45 -1.90
N THR A 35 -19.26 -21.33 -1.58
CA THR A 35 -17.89 -21.01 -2.02
C THR A 35 -16.85 -21.99 -1.42
N PHE A 36 -17.03 -22.39 -0.16
CA PHE A 36 -16.20 -23.41 0.49
C PHE A 36 -16.39 -24.78 -0.18
N ASN A 37 -17.62 -25.25 -0.34
CA ASN A 37 -17.94 -26.51 -1.02
C ASN A 37 -17.35 -26.54 -2.44
N ARG A 38 -17.48 -25.46 -3.21
CA ARG A 38 -16.89 -25.35 -4.56
C ARG A 38 -15.36 -25.42 -4.54
N THR A 39 -14.71 -24.87 -3.51
CA THR A 39 -13.25 -24.97 -3.31
C THR A 39 -12.84 -26.41 -2.98
N ILE A 40 -13.66 -27.16 -2.23
CA ILE A 40 -13.47 -28.60 -1.99
C ILE A 40 -13.74 -29.42 -3.26
N GLU A 41 -14.81 -29.15 -4.03
CA GLU A 41 -15.10 -29.85 -5.32
C GLU A 41 -13.93 -29.75 -6.31
N LEU A 42 -13.35 -28.55 -6.47
CA LEU A 42 -12.19 -28.32 -7.34
C LEU A 42 -10.95 -29.08 -6.84
N LEU A 43 -10.77 -29.17 -5.53
CA LEU A 43 -9.68 -29.94 -4.91
C LEU A 43 -9.88 -31.45 -5.07
N GLU A 44 -11.09 -31.97 -4.83
CA GLU A 44 -11.43 -33.38 -5.04
C GLU A 44 -11.26 -33.80 -6.50
N ARG A 45 -11.64 -32.92 -7.43
CA ARG A 45 -11.45 -33.14 -8.86
C ARG A 45 -9.99 -33.11 -9.27
N TYR A 46 -9.22 -32.14 -8.77
CA TYR A 46 -7.78 -32.06 -9.04
C TYR A 46 -7.09 -33.37 -8.62
N ILE A 47 -7.44 -33.91 -7.45
CA ILE A 47 -6.92 -35.21 -6.98
C ILE A 47 -7.38 -36.38 -7.86
N GLU A 48 -8.64 -36.36 -8.35
CA GLU A 48 -9.17 -37.37 -9.26
C GLU A 48 -8.44 -37.38 -10.62
N LEU A 49 -8.14 -36.20 -11.17
CA LEU A 49 -7.47 -36.04 -12.45
C LEU A 49 -5.94 -36.24 -12.40
N THR A 50 -5.28 -36.01 -11.26
CA THR A 50 -3.84 -36.32 -11.13
C THR A 50 -3.56 -37.80 -10.88
N GLY A 51 -4.56 -38.57 -10.44
CA GLY A 51 -4.38 -39.98 -10.07
C GLY A 51 -3.48 -40.20 -8.85
N TYR A 52 -3.25 -39.19 -8.00
CA TYR A 52 -2.34 -39.29 -6.84
C TYR A 52 -2.73 -40.38 -5.83
N TYR A 53 -3.99 -40.80 -5.79
CA TYR A 53 -4.46 -41.96 -5.02
C TYR A 53 -5.27 -42.88 -5.97
N PRO A 54 -4.80 -44.11 -6.26
CA PRO A 54 -5.53 -45.04 -7.13
C PRO A 54 -6.93 -45.42 -6.62
N ASP A 55 -7.14 -45.30 -5.31
CA ASP A 55 -8.40 -45.51 -4.57
C ASP A 55 -9.19 -44.22 -4.31
N TRP A 56 -8.91 -43.13 -5.05
CA TRP A 56 -9.58 -41.84 -4.84
C TRP A 56 -11.11 -41.92 -4.98
N LYS A 57 -11.62 -42.75 -5.90
CA LYS A 57 -13.06 -42.91 -6.15
C LYS A 57 -13.83 -43.52 -4.97
N GLN A 58 -13.13 -44.15 -4.03
CA GLN A 58 -13.67 -44.67 -2.77
C GLN A 58 -13.54 -43.65 -1.61
N ARG A 59 -12.67 -42.65 -1.76
CA ARG A 59 -12.39 -41.60 -0.75
C ARG A 59 -13.21 -40.33 -0.95
N LYS A 60 -13.48 -39.97 -2.22
CA LYS A 60 -14.19 -38.75 -2.62
C LYS A 60 -15.54 -38.61 -1.89
N GLN A 61 -15.76 -37.46 -1.26
CA GLN A 61 -16.97 -37.20 -0.48
C GLN A 61 -18.08 -36.59 -1.34
N ILE A 62 -17.76 -35.72 -2.30
CA ILE A 62 -18.75 -35.05 -3.14
C ILE A 62 -18.98 -35.88 -4.41
N ARG A 63 -20.15 -36.52 -4.50
CA ARG A 63 -20.47 -37.50 -5.55
C ARG A 63 -20.76 -36.89 -6.93
N GLU A 64 -21.21 -35.64 -6.97
CA GLU A 64 -21.63 -34.93 -8.18
C GLU A 64 -21.08 -33.51 -8.13
N ASN A 65 -20.23 -33.13 -9.09
CA ASN A 65 -19.74 -31.76 -9.22
C ASN A 65 -20.84 -30.87 -9.83
N LYS A 66 -21.84 -30.47 -9.04
CA LYS A 66 -23.07 -29.82 -9.55
C LYS A 66 -22.80 -28.48 -10.25
N PHE A 67 -21.70 -27.82 -9.91
CA PHE A 67 -21.27 -26.55 -10.49
C PHE A 67 -20.44 -26.70 -11.78
N LEU A 68 -20.13 -27.94 -12.19
CA LEU A 68 -19.32 -28.25 -13.36
C LEU A 68 -20.18 -29.09 -14.33
N ASN A 69 -20.90 -28.40 -15.21
CA ASN A 69 -21.65 -29.01 -16.30
C ASN A 69 -20.75 -30.01 -17.06
N PRO A 70 -21.08 -31.32 -17.11
CA PRO A 70 -20.21 -32.32 -17.71
C PRO A 70 -20.03 -32.15 -19.23
N ASN A 71 -20.88 -31.35 -19.87
CA ASN A 71 -20.76 -30.97 -21.28
C ASN A 71 -19.93 -29.70 -21.51
N ALA A 72 -19.46 -29.01 -20.44
CA ALA A 72 -18.54 -27.90 -20.57
C ALA A 72 -17.12 -28.42 -20.85
N GLN A 73 -16.72 -28.40 -22.12
CA GLN A 73 -15.39 -28.85 -22.59
C GLN A 73 -14.20 -28.08 -21.98
N GLU A 74 -14.46 -26.94 -21.34
CA GLU A 74 -13.48 -25.98 -20.81
C GLU A 74 -12.62 -26.51 -19.65
N PHE A 75 -12.87 -27.72 -19.14
CA PHE A 75 -12.30 -28.21 -17.88
C PHE A 75 -11.57 -29.57 -17.99
N ASN A 76 -10.93 -29.86 -19.11
CA ASN A 76 -10.16 -31.11 -19.29
C ASN A 76 -8.67 -30.98 -18.91
N ASN A 77 -8.29 -29.96 -18.15
CA ASN A 77 -6.88 -29.63 -17.84
C ASN A 77 -6.64 -29.34 -16.35
N LEU A 78 -5.69 -30.08 -15.77
CA LEU A 78 -5.19 -29.93 -14.39
C LEU A 78 -4.63 -28.55 -14.06
N GLU A 79 -4.17 -27.79 -15.06
CA GLU A 79 -3.69 -26.42 -14.86
C GLU A 79 -4.84 -25.46 -14.55
N ASP A 80 -6.02 -25.71 -15.11
CA ASP A 80 -7.17 -24.81 -15.03
C ASP A 80 -7.96 -25.04 -13.73
N ASP A 81 -8.17 -26.30 -13.30
CA ASP A 81 -8.68 -26.60 -11.96
C ASP A 81 -7.82 -25.93 -10.85
N GLY A 82 -6.49 -25.88 -11.02
CA GLY A 82 -5.60 -25.18 -10.09
C GLY A 82 -5.75 -23.66 -10.09
N LYS A 83 -6.07 -23.05 -11.24
CA LYS A 83 -6.40 -21.61 -11.33
C LYS A 83 -7.75 -21.34 -10.66
N TYR A 84 -8.76 -22.16 -10.95
CA TYR A 84 -10.08 -22.04 -10.34
C TYR A 84 -10.03 -22.23 -8.82
N PHE A 85 -9.30 -23.22 -8.31
CA PHE A 85 -9.07 -23.38 -6.87
C PHE A 85 -8.45 -22.13 -6.23
N THR A 86 -7.47 -21.52 -6.90
CA THR A 86 -6.83 -20.28 -6.41
C THR A 86 -7.80 -19.10 -6.39
N MET A 87 -8.70 -19.01 -7.37
CA MET A 87 -9.75 -17.97 -7.41
C MET A 87 -10.82 -18.19 -6.33
N THR A 88 -11.36 -19.42 -6.19
CA THR A 88 -12.38 -19.69 -5.17
C THR A 88 -11.82 -19.61 -3.75
N LEU A 89 -10.53 -19.90 -3.55
CA LEU A 89 -9.83 -19.68 -2.29
C LEU A 89 -9.72 -18.19 -1.92
N LEU A 90 -9.50 -17.30 -2.90
CA LEU A 90 -9.51 -15.86 -2.69
C LEU A 90 -10.93 -15.34 -2.41
N ASP A 91 -11.93 -15.81 -3.15
CA ASP A 91 -13.34 -15.49 -2.90
C ASP A 91 -13.79 -15.98 -1.50
N LEU A 92 -13.32 -17.16 -1.07
CA LEU A 92 -13.56 -17.71 0.26
C LEU A 92 -12.88 -16.85 1.33
N TYR A 93 -11.63 -16.43 1.15
CA TYR A 93 -10.92 -15.53 2.07
C TYR A 93 -11.65 -14.19 2.25
N ASN A 94 -12.06 -13.57 1.14
CA ASN A 94 -12.80 -12.30 1.15
C ASN A 94 -14.15 -12.43 1.87
N GLN A 95 -14.85 -13.56 1.71
CA GLN A 95 -16.10 -13.81 2.43
C GLN A 95 -15.86 -14.11 3.93
N LEU A 96 -14.91 -14.99 4.26
CA LEU A 96 -14.56 -15.33 5.65
C LEU A 96 -14.02 -14.14 6.45
N SER A 97 -13.43 -13.14 5.80
CA SER A 97 -12.99 -11.89 6.44
C SER A 97 -14.14 -10.99 6.89
N ASN A 98 -15.34 -11.15 6.32
CA ASN A 98 -16.54 -10.38 6.69
C ASN A 98 -17.51 -11.18 7.59
N ASN A 99 -17.33 -12.50 7.69
CA ASN A 99 -18.21 -13.38 8.47
C ASN A 99 -17.85 -13.45 9.97
N PRO A 100 -18.81 -13.84 10.84
CA PRO A 100 -18.57 -14.05 12.26
C PRO A 100 -17.53 -15.15 12.54
N TYR A 101 -16.78 -15.00 13.63
CA TYR A 101 -15.74 -15.96 14.03
C TYR A 101 -16.27 -17.39 14.20
N TYR A 102 -17.46 -17.56 14.78
CA TYR A 102 -18.07 -18.89 14.99
C TYR A 102 -18.26 -19.65 13.67
N PHE A 103 -18.66 -18.95 12.60
CA PHE A 103 -18.93 -19.55 11.29
C PHE A 103 -17.63 -19.90 10.55
N ARG A 104 -16.54 -19.18 10.81
CA ARG A 104 -15.22 -19.59 10.29
C ARG A 104 -14.72 -20.88 10.95
N GLU A 105 -14.88 -21.01 12.26
CA GLU A 105 -14.51 -22.26 12.97
C GLU A 105 -15.42 -23.44 12.55
N GLU A 106 -16.68 -23.19 12.18
CA GLU A 106 -17.58 -24.18 11.56
C GLU A 106 -17.04 -24.69 10.21
N ILE A 107 -16.77 -23.78 9.26
CA ILE A 107 -16.16 -24.11 7.95
C ILE A 107 -14.79 -24.81 8.11
N LYS A 108 -13.99 -24.39 9.10
CA LYS A 108 -12.69 -25.00 9.43
C LYS A 108 -12.82 -26.39 10.01
N GLN A 109 -13.83 -26.64 10.84
CA GLN A 109 -14.15 -27.96 11.35
C GLN A 109 -14.65 -28.89 10.23
N GLU A 110 -15.43 -28.38 9.26
CA GLU A 110 -15.80 -29.11 8.05
C GLU A 110 -14.57 -29.47 7.19
N TYR A 111 -13.63 -28.53 7.00
CA TYR A 111 -12.37 -28.82 6.29
C TYR A 111 -11.58 -29.95 6.93
N TYR A 112 -11.39 -29.95 8.25
CA TYR A 112 -10.70 -31.04 8.94
C TYR A 112 -11.49 -32.36 8.95
N ASN A 113 -12.83 -32.30 8.97
CA ASN A 113 -13.67 -33.49 8.80
C ASN A 113 -13.51 -34.09 7.40
N TRP A 114 -13.49 -33.26 6.35
CA TRP A 114 -13.23 -33.69 4.97
C TRP A 114 -11.84 -34.32 4.83
N ILE A 115 -10.76 -33.64 5.28
CA ILE A 115 -9.38 -34.16 5.29
C ILE A 115 -9.30 -35.57 5.92
N LYS A 116 -9.96 -35.74 7.07
CA LYS A 116 -10.03 -37.01 7.80
C LYS A 116 -10.79 -38.08 7.04
N ALA A 117 -11.91 -37.73 6.39
CA ALA A 117 -12.73 -38.66 5.62
C ALA A 117 -12.03 -39.14 4.34
N VAL A 118 -11.30 -38.27 3.64
CA VAL A 118 -10.53 -38.63 2.42
C VAL A 118 -9.18 -39.31 2.71
N GLY A 119 -8.79 -39.42 3.98
CA GLY A 119 -7.59 -40.13 4.43
C GLY A 119 -6.27 -39.47 4.04
N ILE A 120 -6.26 -38.17 3.76
CA ILE A 120 -5.06 -37.42 3.39
C ILE A 120 -4.38 -36.88 4.64
N ASN A 121 -3.05 -37.01 4.73
CA ASN A 121 -2.24 -36.55 5.84
C ASN A 121 -0.81 -36.19 5.37
N PHE A 122 0.02 -35.66 6.27
CA PHE A 122 1.37 -35.20 5.95
C PHE A 122 2.27 -36.25 5.26
N ASN A 123 2.07 -37.54 5.58
CA ASN A 123 2.93 -38.64 5.11
C ASN A 123 2.51 -39.22 3.76
N ASN A 124 1.26 -39.00 3.31
CA ASN A 124 0.77 -39.48 2.01
C ASN A 124 0.39 -38.35 1.02
N CYS A 125 0.41 -37.09 1.45
CA CYS A 125 0.07 -35.95 0.60
C CYS A 125 1.17 -35.61 -0.42
N HIS A 126 0.84 -35.69 -1.71
CA HIS A 126 1.73 -35.27 -2.80
C HIS A 126 2.16 -33.78 -2.66
N PRO A 127 3.43 -33.40 -2.93
CA PRO A 127 3.92 -32.03 -2.67
C PRO A 127 3.10 -30.90 -3.30
N ARG A 128 2.59 -31.07 -4.52
CA ARG A 128 1.74 -30.05 -5.19
C ARG A 128 0.32 -29.98 -4.62
N LEU A 129 -0.18 -31.08 -4.04
CA LEU A 129 -1.46 -31.05 -3.32
C LEU A 129 -1.28 -30.36 -1.96
N LYS A 130 -0.13 -30.59 -1.30
CA LYS A 130 0.22 -30.00 -0.01
C LYS A 130 0.19 -28.46 -0.02
N SER A 131 0.59 -27.81 -1.11
CA SER A 131 0.48 -26.34 -1.24
C SER A 131 -0.98 -25.84 -1.27
N PHE A 132 -1.90 -26.57 -1.92
CA PHE A 132 -3.32 -26.22 -1.90
C PHE A 132 -3.95 -26.42 -0.51
N LEU A 133 -3.60 -27.51 0.17
CA LEU A 133 -4.05 -27.78 1.54
C LEU A 133 -3.51 -26.75 2.56
N LEU A 134 -2.28 -26.29 2.37
CA LEU A 134 -1.69 -25.23 3.20
C LEU A 134 -2.37 -23.88 2.95
N GLY A 135 -2.57 -23.48 1.70
CA GLY A 135 -3.26 -22.21 1.37
C GLY A 135 -4.69 -22.16 1.93
N LEU A 136 -5.45 -23.26 1.84
CA LEU A 136 -6.77 -23.36 2.45
C LEU A 136 -6.71 -23.29 3.99
N ASN A 137 -5.74 -23.98 4.61
CA ASN A 137 -5.54 -23.88 6.06
C ASN A 137 -5.13 -22.47 6.51
N GLU A 138 -4.29 -21.76 5.74
CA GLU A 138 -3.83 -20.40 6.07
C GLU A 138 -4.96 -19.37 5.98
N VAL A 139 -5.86 -19.50 5.00
CA VAL A 139 -7.11 -18.72 4.89
C VAL A 139 -8.04 -18.96 6.09
N LEU A 140 -8.08 -20.19 6.62
CA LEU A 140 -8.91 -20.54 7.79
C LEU A 140 -8.30 -20.08 9.13
N ASP A 141 -6.97 -19.99 9.26
CA ASP A 141 -6.25 -19.72 10.52
C ASP A 141 -5.61 -18.31 10.67
N GLU A 142 -5.67 -17.43 9.66
CA GLU A 142 -5.05 -16.07 9.65
C GLU A 142 -3.53 -15.98 9.91
N ARG A 143 -2.76 -17.07 9.81
CA ARG A 143 -1.41 -17.21 10.43
C ARG A 143 -0.32 -16.20 9.98
N GLY A 144 -0.53 -15.40 8.95
CA GLY A 144 0.46 -14.49 8.35
C GLY A 144 0.80 -13.21 9.16
N ARG A 145 0.91 -13.26 10.51
CA ARG A 145 1.00 -12.03 11.34
C ARG A 145 2.09 -11.92 12.43
N GLN A 146 2.95 -12.91 12.74
CA GLN A 146 3.78 -12.86 13.98
C GLN A 146 5.19 -13.51 13.92
N GLN A 147 6.29 -12.76 14.21
CA GLN A 147 7.45 -13.16 15.06
C GLN A 147 8.67 -12.17 15.17
N ARG A 148 9.23 -12.05 16.39
CA ARG A 148 10.67 -11.78 16.81
C ARG A 148 11.24 -10.33 16.94
N LEU A 149 12.44 -10.25 17.55
CA LEU A 149 13.14 -9.14 18.28
C LEU A 149 14.69 -9.20 17.99
N ASP A 150 15.69 -8.52 18.61
CA ASP A 150 15.89 -7.79 19.90
C ASP A 150 17.23 -6.94 19.88
N ILE A 151 17.79 -6.57 21.06
CA ILE A 151 19.17 -6.09 21.40
C ILE A 151 19.44 -4.55 21.51
N ASN A 152 20.35 -4.16 22.43
CA ASN A 152 20.47 -2.83 23.11
C ASN A 152 21.86 -2.15 22.99
N ALA A 153 21.92 -0.80 23.14
CA ALA A 153 23.05 -0.04 23.75
C ALA A 153 22.69 1.46 24.05
N PRO A 154 23.20 2.10 25.14
CA PRO A 154 22.86 3.49 25.53
C PRO A 154 23.96 4.56 25.30
N ILE A 155 23.59 5.85 25.37
CA ILE A 155 24.48 7.04 25.24
C ILE A 155 24.18 8.09 26.36
N GLN A 156 25.13 8.99 26.65
CA GLN A 156 25.18 9.91 27.80
C GLN A 156 24.19 11.11 27.78
N ILE A 157 24.07 11.81 28.93
CA ILE A 157 22.95 12.69 29.32
C ILE A 157 23.37 14.19 29.40
N PRO A 158 22.53 15.17 28.98
CA PRO A 158 22.79 16.62 29.10
C PRO A 158 22.71 17.20 30.54
N SER A 159 23.12 18.47 30.70
CA SER A 159 23.27 19.12 32.02
C SER A 159 21.95 19.52 32.70
N GLU A 160 21.99 19.57 34.04
CA GLU A 160 20.81 19.80 34.89
C GLU A 160 20.16 21.19 34.71
N ASN A 161 20.94 22.20 34.32
CA ASN A 161 20.44 23.56 34.08
C ASN A 161 19.72 23.67 32.72
N ASP A 162 20.12 22.86 31.74
CA ASP A 162 19.41 22.70 30.46
C ASP A 162 18.06 21.99 30.70
N TRP A 163 18.07 20.93 31.51
CA TRP A 163 16.86 20.18 31.88
C TRP A 163 15.77 21.05 32.50
N LYS A 164 16.11 22.01 33.38
CA LYS A 164 15.10 22.83 34.05
C LYS A 164 14.34 23.74 33.07
N LYS A 165 15.06 24.51 32.24
CA LYS A 165 14.46 25.40 31.24
C LYS A 165 13.65 24.64 30.19
N LEU A 166 14.10 23.43 29.83
CA LEU A 166 13.38 22.56 28.90
C LEU A 166 12.06 22.04 29.50
N LYS A 167 12.09 21.58 30.76
CA LYS A 167 10.90 21.04 31.46
C LYS A 167 9.77 22.06 31.59
N GLU A 168 10.08 23.29 31.98
CA GLU A 168 9.06 24.34 32.21
C GLU A 168 8.30 24.69 30.91
N GLY A 169 9.00 24.78 29.77
CA GLY A 169 8.37 24.97 28.45
C GLY A 169 7.62 23.74 27.93
N ILE A 170 8.12 22.52 28.23
CA ILE A 170 7.48 21.27 27.81
C ILE A 170 6.14 21.05 28.53
N VAL A 171 6.06 21.25 29.84
CA VAL A 171 4.84 20.96 30.64
C VAL A 171 3.65 21.82 30.21
N GLY A 172 3.85 23.14 30.04
CA GLY A 172 2.79 24.04 29.58
C GLY A 172 2.25 23.64 28.21
N TYR A 173 3.13 23.18 27.31
CA TYR A 173 2.76 22.74 25.97
C TYR A 173 2.09 21.35 25.95
N GLN A 174 2.56 20.40 26.77
CA GLN A 174 1.98 19.06 26.89
C GLN A 174 0.50 19.14 27.29
N ASN A 175 0.16 20.02 28.24
CA ASN A 175 -1.23 20.23 28.66
C ASN A 175 -2.13 20.73 27.51
N HIS A 176 -1.64 21.64 26.67
CA HIS A 176 -2.39 22.11 25.50
C HIS A 176 -2.60 21.01 24.45
N LEU A 177 -1.55 20.25 24.11
CA LEU A 177 -1.71 19.18 23.10
C LEU A 177 -2.54 17.99 23.64
N ALA A 178 -2.44 17.68 24.93
CA ALA A 178 -3.37 16.76 25.60
C ALA A 178 -4.83 17.25 25.50
N SER A 179 -5.08 18.56 25.60
CA SER A 179 -6.42 19.12 25.40
C SER A 179 -6.92 18.97 23.95
N LEU A 180 -6.05 19.16 22.95
CA LEU A 180 -6.39 18.96 21.53
C LEU A 180 -6.67 17.48 21.20
N ILE A 181 -5.85 16.55 21.69
CA ILE A 181 -6.09 15.10 21.57
C ILE A 181 -7.43 14.73 22.21
N LYS A 182 -7.69 15.24 23.41
CA LYS A 182 -8.96 15.00 24.13
C LYS A 182 -10.16 15.58 23.39
N GLN A 183 -10.05 16.80 22.84
CA GLN A 183 -11.13 17.47 22.11
C GLN A 183 -11.43 16.80 20.75
N ARG A 184 -10.45 16.14 20.11
CA ARG A 184 -10.67 15.40 18.86
C ARG A 184 -10.98 13.91 19.04
N SER A 185 -11.10 13.42 20.28
CA SER A 185 -11.37 12.01 20.62
C SER A 185 -12.79 11.50 20.26
N GLU A 186 -13.56 12.34 19.56
CA GLU A 186 -14.86 12.05 18.93
C GLU A 186 -14.72 11.59 17.46
N THR A 187 -13.49 11.57 16.90
CA THR A 187 -13.20 11.15 15.51
C THR A 187 -12.42 9.84 15.43
N LYS A 188 -12.27 9.27 14.22
CA LYS A 188 -11.82 7.87 14.01
C LYS A 188 -10.42 7.52 14.54
N ASP A 189 -9.50 8.48 14.60
CA ASP A 189 -8.09 8.25 14.95
C ASP A 189 -7.84 8.23 16.48
N LYS A 190 -8.63 7.45 17.21
CA LYS A 190 -8.72 7.48 18.67
C LYS A 190 -7.73 6.56 19.38
N ILE A 191 -6.63 7.12 19.86
CA ILE A 191 -5.84 6.50 20.95
C ILE A 191 -6.75 6.40 22.19
N SER A 192 -7.02 5.17 22.62
CA SER A 192 -7.95 4.87 23.73
C SER A 192 -7.21 4.57 25.03
N GLY A 193 -7.90 4.65 26.18
CA GLY A 193 -7.30 4.43 27.51
C GLY A 193 -6.70 5.68 28.14
N ALA A 194 -5.91 5.49 29.20
CA ALA A 194 -5.16 6.56 29.85
C ALA A 194 -3.92 6.93 29.03
N ILE A 195 -3.50 8.20 29.03
CA ILE A 195 -2.27 8.64 28.37
C ILE A 195 -1.18 8.82 29.44
N GLU A 196 -0.12 8.03 29.32
CA GLU A 196 1.00 7.95 30.28
C GLU A 196 2.16 8.89 29.89
N GLU A 197 2.43 9.01 28.59
CA GLU A 197 3.51 9.86 28.06
C GLU A 197 3.10 10.51 26.73
N VAL A 198 3.44 11.79 26.53
CA VAL A 198 3.45 12.46 25.22
C VAL A 198 4.75 13.24 25.08
N ILE A 199 5.65 12.79 24.20
CA ILE A 199 6.92 13.47 23.91
C ILE A 199 6.96 13.86 22.44
N ARG A 200 6.92 15.17 22.18
CA ARG A 200 7.24 15.75 20.87
C ARG A 200 8.75 15.74 20.64
N PHE A 201 9.14 15.55 19.39
CA PHE A 201 10.53 15.59 18.96
C PHE A 201 10.62 16.14 17.54
N LYS A 202 11.80 16.67 17.19
CA LYS A 202 12.11 17.13 15.84
C LYS A 202 12.69 15.96 15.04
N THR A 203 12.36 15.91 13.76
CA THR A 203 13.09 15.10 12.78
C THR A 203 13.67 15.98 11.69
N TRP A 204 14.58 15.44 10.89
CA TRP A 204 15.10 16.15 9.70
C TRP A 204 14.01 16.48 8.66
N TRP A 205 12.87 15.78 8.70
CA TRP A 205 11.71 15.99 7.83
C TRP A 205 10.54 16.76 8.48
N SER A 206 10.58 16.98 9.80
CA SER A 206 9.40 17.42 10.56
C SER A 206 9.79 18.33 11.72
N ASN A 207 9.38 19.60 11.64
CA ASN A 207 9.79 20.63 12.60
C ASN A 207 8.95 20.60 13.89
N TYR A 208 9.25 19.63 14.76
CA TYR A 208 8.46 19.25 15.95
C TYR A 208 7.05 18.74 15.65
N ASN A 209 6.80 18.32 14.41
CA ASN A 209 5.51 17.86 13.91
C ASN A 209 5.38 16.32 14.00
N VAL A 210 6.09 15.72 14.95
CA VAL A 210 5.98 14.31 15.36
C VAL A 210 6.00 14.21 16.89
N ALA A 211 5.25 13.26 17.44
CA ALA A 211 5.30 12.86 18.84
C ALA A 211 5.29 11.34 19.00
N THR A 212 5.91 10.84 20.07
CA THR A 212 5.60 9.51 20.60
C THR A 212 4.57 9.66 21.72
N VAL A 213 3.54 8.83 21.69
CA VAL A 213 2.51 8.73 22.73
C VAL A 213 2.55 7.33 23.33
N ILE A 214 2.50 7.24 24.65
CA ILE A 214 2.29 5.98 25.37
C ILE A 214 0.93 6.06 26.05
N ASN A 215 0.09 5.06 25.83
CA ASN A 215 -1.17 4.88 26.54
C ASN A 215 -1.13 3.63 27.43
N HIS A 216 -2.09 3.53 28.33
CA HIS A 216 -2.39 2.32 29.11
C HIS A 216 -3.87 1.97 28.95
N HIS A 217 -4.15 0.74 28.50
CA HIS A 217 -5.50 0.26 28.17
C HIS A 217 -5.56 -1.27 28.25
N ASN A 218 -6.59 -1.81 28.93
CA ASN A 218 -6.75 -3.26 29.17
C ASN A 218 -5.48 -3.92 29.73
N ASP A 219 -4.92 -3.33 30.79
CA ASP A 219 -3.69 -3.75 31.49
C ASP A 219 -2.43 -3.86 30.60
N CYS A 220 -2.47 -3.26 29.41
CA CYS A 220 -1.38 -3.19 28.45
C CYS A 220 -1.02 -1.75 28.10
N TYR A 221 0.27 -1.48 27.95
CA TYR A 221 0.80 -0.26 27.36
C TYR A 221 0.92 -0.43 25.83
N SER A 222 0.58 0.60 25.07
CA SER A 222 0.92 0.67 23.64
C SER A 222 1.63 1.97 23.29
N VAL A 223 2.54 1.87 22.33
CA VAL A 223 3.36 2.98 21.86
C VAL A 223 2.87 3.41 20.48
N PHE A 224 2.57 4.69 20.32
CA PHE A 224 2.11 5.29 19.08
C PHE A 224 3.10 6.34 18.58
N VAL A 225 3.27 6.43 17.26
CA VAL A 225 3.85 7.58 16.58
C VAL A 225 2.71 8.43 16.04
N VAL A 226 2.69 9.72 16.38
CA VAL A 226 1.70 10.68 15.91
C VAL A 226 2.40 11.70 15.02
N VAL A 227 1.95 11.83 13.78
CA VAL A 227 2.43 12.83 12.80
C VAL A 227 1.36 13.89 12.60
N TYR A 228 1.76 15.16 12.70
CA TYR A 228 0.86 16.32 12.64
C TYR A 228 1.39 17.38 11.67
N GLU A 229 0.73 17.60 10.53
CA GLU A 229 0.95 18.76 9.65
C GLU A 229 -0.21 19.76 9.85
N PRO A 230 0.01 20.96 10.40
CA PRO A 230 -1.04 21.96 10.53
C PRO A 230 -1.55 22.40 9.16
N ALA A 231 -2.83 22.76 9.06
CA ALA A 231 -3.39 23.32 7.83
C ALA A 231 -2.66 24.62 7.44
N GLN A 232 -2.28 24.75 6.17
CA GLN A 232 -1.52 25.90 5.65
C GLN A 232 -1.97 26.25 4.23
N GLN A 233 -2.42 27.48 3.99
CA GLN A 233 -2.69 28.03 2.65
C GLN A 233 -3.48 27.08 1.71
N GLY A 234 -4.63 26.58 2.17
CA GLY A 234 -5.49 25.65 1.41
C GLY A 234 -5.05 24.16 1.48
N LYS A 235 -3.86 23.86 2.01
CA LYS A 235 -3.43 22.49 2.32
C LYS A 235 -4.15 22.03 3.58
N SER A 236 -4.92 20.94 3.44
CA SER A 236 -5.64 20.27 4.52
C SER A 236 -4.67 19.84 5.63
N GLU A 237 -5.11 19.92 6.89
CA GLU A 237 -4.38 19.36 8.02
C GLU A 237 -4.14 17.85 7.83
N ILE A 238 -3.00 17.35 8.29
CA ILE A 238 -2.72 15.92 8.38
C ILE A 238 -2.54 15.58 9.86
N LEU A 239 -3.40 14.71 10.39
CA LEU A 239 -3.17 14.02 11.65
C LEU A 239 -3.19 12.52 11.36
N LYS A 240 -2.13 11.80 11.71
CA LYS A 240 -2.01 10.35 11.49
C LYS A 240 -1.34 9.68 12.68
N THR A 241 -1.91 8.56 13.11
CA THR A 241 -1.43 7.76 14.25
C THR A 241 -1.02 6.38 13.80
N PHE A 242 0.18 5.94 14.17
CA PHE A 242 0.74 4.64 13.84
C PHE A 242 1.02 3.88 15.14
N GLU A 243 0.31 2.77 15.40
CA GLU A 243 0.58 1.92 16.57
C GLU A 243 1.81 1.03 16.30
N ILE A 244 2.77 1.06 17.22
CA ILE A 244 3.97 0.25 17.17
C ILE A 244 3.72 -1.02 17.98
N ASN A 245 3.58 -2.15 17.28
CA ASN A 245 3.13 -3.42 17.84
C ASN A 245 4.26 -4.42 18.18
N SER A 246 5.53 -3.98 18.13
CA SER A 246 6.71 -4.83 18.37
C SER A 246 7.86 -4.06 19.02
N GLY A 247 8.84 -4.80 19.56
CA GLY A 247 10.08 -4.25 20.13
C GLY A 247 10.01 -3.79 21.60
N TYR A 248 8.99 -4.22 22.36
CA TYR A 248 8.86 -3.98 23.80
C TYR A 248 7.90 -5.00 24.43
N ASP A 249 7.97 -5.14 25.75
CA ASP A 249 6.94 -5.80 26.56
C ASP A 249 5.76 -4.85 26.79
N LYS A 250 4.58 -5.19 26.25
CA LYS A 250 3.35 -4.41 26.45
C LYS A 250 2.89 -4.38 27.91
N ASN A 251 3.39 -5.22 28.81
CA ASN A 251 3.04 -5.18 30.24
C ASN A 251 3.90 -4.20 31.06
N SER A 252 4.93 -3.58 30.44
CA SER A 252 5.93 -2.77 31.13
C SER A 252 6.03 -1.35 30.58
N LEU A 253 5.64 -0.36 31.40
CA LEU A 253 5.74 1.07 31.07
C LEU A 253 7.18 1.48 30.72
N GLU A 254 8.19 0.93 31.42
CA GLU A 254 9.60 1.24 31.13
C GLU A 254 10.08 0.58 29.82
N SER A 255 9.52 -0.58 29.44
CA SER A 255 9.77 -1.17 28.12
C SER A 255 9.12 -0.35 27.00
N ALA A 256 7.87 0.10 27.20
CA ALA A 256 7.18 1.02 26.29
C ALA A 256 7.93 2.35 26.13
N LYS A 257 8.42 2.95 27.23
CA LYS A 257 9.31 4.13 27.20
C LYS A 257 10.61 3.85 26.46
N SER A 258 11.23 2.69 26.65
CA SER A 258 12.44 2.30 25.92
C SER A 258 12.21 2.28 24.40
N ARG A 259 11.13 1.64 23.94
CA ARG A 259 10.73 1.67 22.52
C ARG A 259 10.41 3.09 22.04
N ALA A 260 9.69 3.88 22.83
CA ALA A 260 9.39 5.27 22.51
C ALA A 260 10.67 6.12 22.34
N ASN A 261 11.69 5.91 23.17
CA ASN A 261 13.00 6.56 22.99
C ASN A 261 13.70 6.08 21.70
N SER A 262 13.70 4.76 21.42
CA SER A 262 14.34 4.20 20.23
C SER A 262 13.70 4.69 18.92
N LEU A 263 12.36 4.72 18.86
CA LEU A 263 11.59 5.25 17.72
C LEU A 263 11.96 6.69 17.37
N ARG A 264 12.25 7.54 18.36
CA ARG A 264 12.64 8.95 18.13
C ARG A 264 14.01 9.08 17.43
N ASN A 265 14.88 8.09 17.61
CA ASN A 265 16.16 7.98 16.91
C ASN A 265 15.98 7.35 15.51
N GLU A 266 15.19 6.27 15.40
CA GLU A 266 14.92 5.58 14.13
C GLU A 266 14.20 6.49 13.11
N LEU A 267 13.23 7.29 13.56
CA LEU A 267 12.51 8.29 12.75
C LEU A 267 13.37 9.51 12.37
N ASN A 268 14.57 9.62 12.93
CA ASN A 268 15.64 10.54 12.54
C ASN A 268 16.70 9.90 11.64
N GLY A 269 16.62 8.59 11.38
CA GLY A 269 17.53 7.87 10.49
C GLY A 269 17.32 8.16 9.00
N GLU A 270 18.12 7.49 8.16
CA GLU A 270 18.10 7.63 6.71
C GLU A 270 16.77 7.21 6.05
N ASN A 271 16.07 6.22 6.62
CA ASN A 271 14.84 5.65 6.06
C ASN A 271 13.71 5.56 7.13
N PRO A 272 13.15 6.70 7.60
CA PRO A 272 12.22 6.73 8.75
C PRO A 272 11.03 5.77 8.68
N ILE A 273 10.51 5.47 7.48
CA ILE A 273 9.39 4.54 7.29
C ILE A 273 9.65 3.16 7.92
N LEU A 274 10.90 2.69 7.96
CA LEU A 274 11.23 1.36 8.45
C LEU A 274 10.94 1.19 9.95
N ALA A 275 10.92 2.29 10.71
CA ALA A 275 10.62 2.32 12.15
C ALA A 275 9.15 2.04 12.49
N VAL A 276 8.25 2.21 11.51
CA VAL A 276 6.78 2.27 11.71
C VAL A 276 6.00 1.34 10.80
N HIS A 277 6.56 0.90 9.68
CA HIS A 277 5.84 0.08 8.72
C HIS A 277 5.81 -1.38 9.18
N PRO A 278 4.64 -2.04 9.31
CA PRO A 278 4.56 -3.42 9.82
C PRO A 278 5.26 -4.42 8.90
N SER A 279 5.36 -4.11 7.60
CA SER A 279 6.03 -4.93 6.58
C SER A 279 7.46 -4.47 6.26
N THR A 280 8.16 -3.83 7.21
CA THR A 280 9.59 -3.52 7.08
C THR A 280 10.41 -4.77 6.72
N ASP A 281 10.19 -5.86 7.47
CA ASP A 281 10.95 -7.12 7.33
C ASP A 281 10.12 -8.33 6.88
N SER A 282 8.85 -8.14 6.51
CA SER A 282 8.02 -9.19 5.90
C SER A 282 7.81 -8.94 4.40
N TYR A 283 7.55 -10.02 3.65
CA TYR A 283 7.14 -9.91 2.25
C TYR A 283 5.66 -9.49 2.18
N THR A 284 5.38 -8.37 1.52
CA THR A 284 4.03 -7.83 1.34
C THR A 284 3.86 -7.28 -0.09
N ALA A 285 2.64 -7.09 -0.57
CA ALA A 285 2.42 -6.48 -1.88
C ALA A 285 2.83 -4.99 -1.85
N PHE A 286 3.35 -4.44 -2.94
CA PHE A 286 3.71 -3.02 -2.99
C PHE A 286 2.53 -2.08 -2.69
N SER A 287 1.34 -2.42 -3.18
CA SER A 287 0.11 -1.68 -2.92
C SER A 287 -0.29 -1.67 -1.44
N ASP A 288 0.22 -2.60 -0.63
CA ASP A 288 0.07 -2.57 0.83
C ASP A 288 1.03 -1.58 1.53
N ILE A 289 2.10 -1.17 0.85
CA ILE A 289 3.13 -0.24 1.36
C ILE A 289 2.80 1.21 0.96
N ILE A 290 2.41 1.44 -0.31
CA ILE A 290 2.14 2.78 -0.87
C ILE A 290 0.64 3.12 -0.77
N LYS A 291 0.09 2.97 0.44
CA LYS A 291 -1.30 3.31 0.78
C LYS A 291 -1.43 4.05 2.11
N GLU A 292 -2.63 4.59 2.37
CA GLU A 292 -3.01 5.13 3.68
C GLU A 292 -2.87 4.06 4.77
N PRO A 293 -2.34 4.36 5.98
CA PRO A 293 -1.99 5.70 6.49
C PRO A 293 -0.57 6.19 6.13
N TYR A 294 0.27 5.37 5.49
CA TYR A 294 1.70 5.68 5.26
C TYR A 294 1.92 6.66 4.11
N VAL A 295 1.11 6.58 3.06
CA VAL A 295 1.11 7.47 1.91
C VAL A 295 -0.28 8.04 1.70
N SER A 296 -0.40 9.37 1.73
CA SER A 296 -1.67 10.05 1.49
C SER A 296 -1.91 10.29 0.01
N ARG A 297 -3.02 9.75 -0.48
CA ARG A 297 -3.53 9.89 -1.86
C ARG A 297 -4.59 10.99 -1.88
N LYS A 298 -4.41 12.02 -2.72
CA LYS A 298 -5.39 13.11 -2.90
C LYS A 298 -5.51 13.51 -4.37
N GLU A 299 -6.73 13.57 -4.90
CA GLU A 299 -7.01 14.26 -6.16
C GLU A 299 -6.75 15.76 -6.01
N ILE A 300 -6.02 16.36 -6.95
CA ILE A 300 -5.64 17.77 -6.94
C ILE A 300 -6.07 18.53 -8.20
N SER A 301 -6.82 17.93 -9.12
CA SER A 301 -7.33 18.65 -10.30
C SER A 301 -8.28 19.79 -9.91
N GLU A 302 -8.11 20.93 -10.57
CA GLU A 302 -9.11 22.01 -10.59
C GLU A 302 -10.25 21.63 -11.56
N ARG A 303 -11.44 22.22 -11.43
CA ARG A 303 -12.49 22.10 -12.47
C ARG A 303 -12.28 23.23 -13.48
N GLY A 304 -12.09 22.91 -14.75
CA GLY A 304 -11.88 23.92 -15.78
C GLY A 304 -13.13 24.77 -16.00
N THR A 305 -12.99 26.10 -15.91
CA THR A 305 -13.88 27.00 -16.65
C THR A 305 -13.56 26.88 -18.14
N LYS A 306 -14.61 26.76 -18.97
CA LYS A 306 -14.55 26.54 -20.43
C LYS A 306 -13.33 27.15 -21.10
N VAL A 307 -12.52 26.32 -21.76
CA VAL A 307 -11.34 26.77 -22.49
C VAL A 307 -11.71 26.76 -23.97
N TYR A 308 -11.98 27.93 -24.55
CA TYR A 308 -12.19 28.03 -25.99
C TYR A 308 -10.87 27.76 -26.72
N ILE A 309 -10.60 26.48 -27.01
CA ILE A 309 -9.51 26.06 -27.88
C ILE A 309 -10.01 26.25 -29.32
N ASP A 310 -9.56 27.32 -29.95
CA ASP A 310 -9.84 27.57 -31.35
C ASP A 310 -9.03 26.60 -32.22
N TRP A 311 -9.68 25.51 -32.61
CA TRP A 311 -9.18 24.52 -33.56
C TRP A 311 -9.52 24.87 -35.01
N GLY A 312 -10.14 26.04 -35.25
CA GLY A 312 -10.48 26.48 -36.60
C GLY A 312 -9.22 26.76 -37.41
N ASP A 313 -9.05 26.03 -38.52
CA ASP A 313 -8.22 26.51 -39.61
C ASP A 313 -8.91 27.75 -40.22
N PRO A 314 -8.31 28.95 -40.13
CA PRO A 314 -8.95 30.19 -40.61
C PRO A 314 -9.24 30.18 -42.11
N GLU A 315 -8.54 29.35 -42.90
CA GLU A 315 -8.70 29.28 -44.35
C GLU A 315 -9.93 28.46 -44.79
N HIS A 316 -10.40 27.53 -43.95
CA HIS A 316 -11.47 26.58 -44.31
C HIS A 316 -12.88 27.00 -43.87
N GLY A 317 -13.03 28.04 -43.05
CA GLY A 317 -14.30 28.73 -42.82
C GLY A 317 -15.41 27.92 -42.11
N ASP A 318 -15.10 26.75 -41.55
CA ASP A 318 -16.03 25.93 -40.77
C ASP A 318 -15.97 26.32 -39.27
N PRO A 319 -17.01 26.96 -38.69
CA PRO A 319 -17.07 27.30 -37.27
C PRO A 319 -17.44 26.07 -36.42
N GLY A 320 -16.81 24.92 -36.69
CA GLY A 320 -17.06 23.59 -36.14
C GLY A 320 -16.68 23.40 -34.67
N GLY A 321 -16.96 24.39 -33.83
CA GLY A 321 -16.74 24.35 -32.39
C GLY A 321 -17.66 23.34 -31.70
N TYR A 322 -17.20 22.09 -31.59
CA TYR A 322 -17.87 21.05 -30.81
C TYR A 322 -18.11 21.55 -29.36
N PRO A 323 -19.32 21.37 -28.79
CA PRO A 323 -19.60 21.83 -27.44
C PRO A 323 -18.78 21.04 -26.42
N GLU A 324 -17.80 21.71 -25.79
CA GLU A 324 -16.89 21.07 -24.84
C GLU A 324 -17.59 20.36 -23.69
N ASN A 325 -17.01 19.24 -23.27
CA ASN A 325 -17.35 18.56 -22.03
C ASN A 325 -17.00 19.45 -20.81
N THR A 326 -17.99 20.13 -20.24
CA THR A 326 -17.84 21.04 -19.08
C THR A 326 -17.37 20.37 -17.79
N ASN A 327 -17.11 19.06 -17.80
CA ASN A 327 -16.53 18.30 -16.69
C ASN A 327 -15.04 18.00 -16.90
N ALA A 328 -14.34 18.72 -17.79
CA ALA A 328 -12.89 18.70 -17.87
C ALA A 328 -12.28 19.11 -16.51
N LYS A 329 -11.66 18.14 -15.84
CA LYS A 329 -10.66 18.36 -14.80
C LYS A 329 -9.48 19.09 -15.46
N VAL A 330 -8.75 19.95 -14.76
CA VAL A 330 -7.54 20.64 -15.27
C VAL A 330 -6.39 20.62 -14.25
N PRO A 331 -5.11 20.73 -14.67
CA PRO A 331 -4.00 20.87 -13.74
C PRO A 331 -4.12 22.19 -12.97
N PRO A 332 -3.84 22.19 -11.66
CA PRO A 332 -3.66 23.41 -10.89
C PRO A 332 -2.86 24.48 -11.61
N SER A 333 -3.46 25.65 -11.77
CA SER A 333 -2.80 26.84 -12.32
C SER A 333 -1.54 27.23 -11.53
N ASP A 334 -1.53 26.94 -10.23
CA ASP A 334 -0.38 27.09 -9.32
C ASP A 334 -0.19 25.78 -8.51
N PRO A 335 0.78 24.92 -8.89
CA PRO A 335 1.03 23.65 -8.20
C PRO A 335 1.54 23.80 -6.77
N ASP A 336 2.23 24.90 -6.44
CA ASP A 336 2.83 25.10 -5.11
C ASP A 336 1.75 25.33 -4.03
N LYS A 337 0.52 25.69 -4.42
CA LYS A 337 -0.66 25.70 -3.52
C LYS A 337 -1.12 24.32 -3.07
N CYS A 338 -1.00 23.28 -3.90
CA CYS A 338 -1.54 21.93 -3.60
C CYS A 338 -0.46 20.86 -3.31
N LEU A 339 0.73 21.02 -3.88
CA LEU A 339 1.87 20.12 -3.73
C LEU A 339 2.83 20.57 -2.62
N LYS A 340 3.83 19.74 -2.38
CA LYS A 340 5.09 20.03 -1.69
C LYS A 340 6.22 19.34 -2.49
N PRO A 341 7.46 19.84 -2.43
CA PRO A 341 8.61 19.12 -2.97
C PRO A 341 8.65 17.66 -2.52
N LEU A 342 9.02 16.78 -3.44
CA LEU A 342 9.06 15.31 -3.32
C LEU A 342 7.71 14.59 -3.20
N ASP A 343 6.58 15.29 -3.37
CA ASP A 343 5.31 14.64 -3.73
C ASP A 343 5.46 13.92 -5.09
N LEU A 344 4.83 12.75 -5.22
CA LEU A 344 4.62 12.12 -6.52
C LEU A 344 3.30 12.60 -7.13
N ILE A 345 3.33 12.92 -8.42
CA ILE A 345 2.14 13.20 -9.24
C ILE A 345 1.93 12.01 -10.18
N LYS A 346 0.72 11.42 -10.15
CA LYS A 346 0.21 10.53 -11.21
C LYS A 346 -0.86 11.27 -12.02
N VAL A 347 -0.91 11.01 -13.33
CA VAL A 347 -1.88 11.59 -14.28
C VAL A 347 -2.38 10.47 -15.18
N GLY A 348 -3.68 10.18 -15.16
CA GLY A 348 -4.24 9.08 -15.96
C GLY A 348 -4.09 9.29 -17.48
N GLN A 349 -3.92 8.17 -18.18
CA GLN A 349 -3.81 8.02 -19.64
C GLN A 349 -4.60 6.79 -20.12
N GLY A 350 -5.87 6.68 -19.72
CA GLY A 350 -6.67 5.49 -19.97
C GLY A 350 -6.10 4.23 -19.29
N ASP A 351 -5.35 3.41 -20.02
CA ASP A 351 -4.71 2.17 -19.53
C ASP A 351 -3.28 2.35 -18.94
N TYR A 352 -2.78 3.58 -18.94
CA TYR A 352 -1.45 3.96 -18.42
C TYR A 352 -1.58 5.19 -17.48
N GLU A 353 -0.55 5.53 -16.70
CA GLU A 353 -0.51 6.83 -15.99
C GLU A 353 0.88 7.47 -16.11
N HIS A 354 0.94 8.76 -16.47
CA HIS A 354 2.19 9.51 -16.48
C HIS A 354 2.56 9.94 -15.05
N VAL A 355 3.82 9.70 -14.66
CA VAL A 355 4.27 9.88 -13.27
C VAL A 355 5.51 10.76 -13.20
N GLY A 356 5.52 11.68 -12.23
CA GLY A 356 6.63 12.60 -11.98
C GLY A 356 6.80 12.95 -10.50
N ILE A 357 7.97 13.51 -10.17
CA ILE A 357 8.36 13.93 -8.82
C ILE A 357 8.35 15.45 -8.77
N TYR A 358 7.54 16.04 -7.89
CA TYR A 358 7.50 17.49 -7.74
C TYR A 358 8.77 18.02 -7.08
N LEU A 359 9.29 19.17 -7.54
CA LEU A 359 10.51 19.78 -7.00
C LEU A 359 10.29 21.13 -6.31
N GLY A 360 9.09 21.71 -6.40
CA GLY A 360 8.84 23.12 -6.05
C GLY A 360 8.93 24.05 -7.26
N ASN A 361 8.41 25.28 -7.14
CA ASN A 361 8.50 26.36 -8.13
C ASN A 361 8.03 25.95 -9.53
N GLY A 362 6.93 25.20 -9.60
CA GLY A 362 6.39 24.63 -10.85
C GLY A 362 7.38 23.76 -11.63
N LYS A 363 8.25 22.98 -10.96
CA LYS A 363 9.17 22.02 -11.60
C LYS A 363 8.85 20.57 -11.24
N VAL A 364 9.00 19.67 -12.22
CA VAL A 364 8.76 18.22 -12.10
C VAL A 364 9.93 17.44 -12.70
N CYS A 365 10.49 16.47 -11.99
CA CYS A 365 11.39 15.47 -12.57
C CYS A 365 10.59 14.26 -13.07
N ASN A 366 10.83 13.80 -14.29
CA ASN A 366 10.28 12.53 -14.79
C ASN A 366 11.29 11.74 -15.62
N PHE A 367 10.93 10.50 -15.92
CA PHE A 367 11.54 9.71 -16.98
C PHE A 367 10.56 9.68 -18.16
N SER A 368 10.89 10.36 -19.26
CA SER A 368 9.94 10.66 -20.35
C SER A 368 10.10 9.74 -21.55
N LYS A 369 8.97 9.22 -22.05
CA LYS A 369 8.87 8.52 -23.34
C LYS A 369 9.24 9.43 -24.52
N LYS A 370 8.70 10.65 -24.54
CA LYS A 370 8.87 11.65 -25.63
C LYS A 370 10.33 12.08 -25.77
N PHE A 371 11.00 12.33 -24.65
CA PHE A 371 12.42 12.71 -24.63
C PHE A 371 13.40 11.52 -24.48
N LYS A 372 12.88 10.28 -24.41
CA LYS A 372 13.62 9.03 -24.28
C LYS A 372 14.66 9.04 -23.15
N GLY A 373 14.38 9.70 -22.03
CA GLY A 373 15.40 10.07 -21.05
C GLY A 373 14.85 10.70 -19.78
N THR A 374 15.73 10.96 -18.81
CA THR A 374 15.35 11.52 -17.49
C THR A 374 15.61 13.02 -17.45
N ARG A 375 14.59 13.83 -17.13
CA ARG A 375 14.64 15.30 -17.24
C ARG A 375 13.83 16.03 -16.17
N ILE A 376 14.18 17.30 -15.97
CA ILE A 376 13.36 18.25 -15.21
C ILE A 376 12.59 19.13 -16.21
N HIS A 377 11.28 19.16 -16.04
CA HIS A 377 10.32 19.93 -16.82
C HIS A 377 9.72 21.05 -15.97
N SER A 378 9.19 22.10 -16.61
CA SER A 378 8.14 22.89 -15.98
C SER A 378 6.86 22.08 -15.78
N TRP A 379 6.00 22.55 -14.89
CA TRP A 379 4.67 22.00 -14.63
C TRP A 379 3.87 21.86 -15.92
N ARG A 380 3.86 22.91 -16.76
CA ARG A 380 3.22 22.90 -18.08
C ARG A 380 3.85 21.84 -19.01
N GLU A 381 5.17 21.83 -19.15
CA GLU A 381 5.87 20.83 -19.99
C GLU A 381 5.66 19.38 -19.52
N PHE A 382 5.41 19.13 -18.23
CA PHE A 382 5.07 17.77 -17.76
C PHE A 382 3.78 17.27 -18.45
N PHE A 383 2.75 18.11 -18.54
CA PHE A 383 1.48 17.82 -19.23
C PHE A 383 1.52 17.99 -20.76
N GLU A 384 2.49 18.72 -21.33
CA GLU A 384 2.72 18.82 -22.79
C GLU A 384 3.75 17.80 -23.33
N SER A 385 4.56 17.20 -22.46
CA SER A 385 5.43 16.04 -22.79
C SER A 385 4.64 14.74 -22.98
N TYR A 386 3.36 14.80 -22.62
CA TYR A 386 2.43 13.70 -22.43
C TYR A 386 1.52 13.49 -23.65
N TYR A 387 1.12 14.57 -24.33
CA TYR A 387 0.46 14.55 -25.65
C TYR A 387 1.42 14.96 -26.77
N ASP A 388 1.18 14.48 -27.99
CA ASP A 388 2.04 14.78 -29.15
C ASP A 388 1.50 15.96 -29.98
N GLY A 389 1.28 17.08 -29.29
CA GLY A 389 0.76 18.33 -29.87
C GLY A 389 -0.76 18.52 -29.75
N THR A 390 -1.53 17.46 -29.46
CA THR A 390 -2.95 17.59 -29.14
C THR A 390 -3.16 18.25 -27.77
N ALA A 391 -4.16 19.12 -27.66
CA ALA A 391 -4.37 19.87 -26.43
C ALA A 391 -4.83 18.98 -25.27
N TRP A 392 -4.47 19.41 -24.07
CA TRP A 392 -4.75 18.69 -22.85
C TRP A 392 -6.26 18.78 -22.53
N LEU A 393 -6.99 17.69 -22.77
CA LEU A 393 -8.43 17.53 -22.50
C LEU A 393 -8.72 16.15 -21.87
N GLY A 394 -7.89 15.75 -20.91
CA GLY A 394 -8.07 14.51 -20.16
C GLY A 394 -9.34 14.53 -19.31
N LYS A 395 -10.07 13.41 -19.29
CA LYS A 395 -11.12 13.17 -18.28
C LYS A 395 -10.54 12.74 -16.92
N ASP A 396 -9.26 12.43 -16.92
CA ASP A 396 -8.60 11.58 -15.93
C ASP A 396 -8.08 12.39 -14.73
N ASP A 397 -8.00 11.73 -13.58
CA ASP A 397 -7.62 12.37 -12.32
C ASP A 397 -6.13 12.76 -12.31
N ILE A 398 -5.83 13.90 -11.70
CA ILE A 398 -4.47 14.26 -11.29
C ILE A 398 -4.34 13.92 -9.80
N ILE A 399 -3.62 12.84 -9.50
CA ILE A 399 -3.49 12.30 -8.15
C ILE A 399 -2.11 12.62 -7.57
N ARG A 400 -2.11 13.25 -6.40
CA ARG A 400 -0.93 13.45 -5.57
C ARG A 400 -0.79 12.30 -4.57
N TYR A 401 0.41 11.70 -4.52
CA TYR A 401 0.82 10.74 -3.49
C TYR A 401 1.92 11.38 -2.62
N ARG A 402 1.68 11.52 -1.32
CA ARG A 402 2.64 12.09 -0.34
C ARG A 402 2.96 11.08 0.75
N PRO A 403 4.22 10.64 0.95
CA PRO A 403 4.58 9.86 2.13
C PRO A 403 4.40 10.70 3.40
N ILE A 404 3.64 10.19 4.37
CA ILE A 404 3.40 10.83 5.67
C ILE A 404 4.64 10.71 6.57
N ILE A 405 5.33 9.57 6.47
CA ILE A 405 6.65 9.33 7.06
C ILE A 405 7.60 9.02 5.89
N PRO A 406 8.70 9.76 5.70
CA PRO A 406 9.56 9.58 4.54
C PRO A 406 10.23 8.22 4.48
N PHE A 407 10.37 7.71 3.25
CA PHE A 407 11.04 6.45 2.95
C PHE A 407 12.56 6.60 2.86
N LYS A 408 13.05 7.81 2.55
CA LYS A 408 14.47 8.15 2.38
C LYS A 408 14.74 9.59 2.81
N HIS A 409 15.97 9.87 3.24
CA HIS A 409 16.47 11.21 3.49
C HIS A 409 16.43 12.09 2.23
N TYR A 410 15.84 13.29 2.31
CA TYR A 410 15.61 14.17 1.14
C TYR A 410 16.88 14.48 0.34
N LYS A 411 18.02 14.74 1.00
CA LYS A 411 19.32 14.95 0.31
C LYS A 411 19.77 13.75 -0.52
N LYS A 412 19.34 12.53 -0.20
CA LYS A 412 19.61 11.31 -0.98
C LYS A 412 18.74 11.28 -2.23
N ILE A 413 17.45 11.62 -2.09
CA ILE A 413 16.50 11.78 -3.19
C ILE A 413 17.02 12.87 -4.16
N ILE A 414 17.44 14.04 -3.66
CA ILE A 414 18.06 15.11 -4.45
C ILE A 414 19.26 14.61 -5.26
N LYS A 415 20.24 13.95 -4.63
CA LYS A 415 21.42 13.41 -5.32
C LYS A 415 21.05 12.39 -6.39
N GLN A 416 20.08 11.51 -6.10
CA GLN A 416 19.62 10.49 -7.05
C GLN A 416 18.88 11.11 -8.25
N ILE A 417 18.10 12.19 -8.06
CA ILE A 417 17.51 12.98 -9.15
C ILE A 417 18.61 13.67 -9.97
N ALA A 418 19.52 14.37 -9.30
CA ALA A 418 20.60 15.12 -9.96
C ALA A 418 21.49 14.19 -10.79
N TRP A 419 21.88 13.04 -10.24
CA TRP A 419 22.59 11.98 -10.97
C TRP A 419 21.78 11.44 -12.14
N ALA A 420 20.48 11.16 -11.93
CA ALA A 420 19.66 10.56 -12.97
C ALA A 420 19.44 11.49 -14.17
N VAL A 421 19.43 12.81 -13.97
CA VAL A 421 19.43 13.80 -15.06
C VAL A 421 20.83 13.95 -15.68
N ASP A 422 21.88 14.01 -14.87
CA ASP A 422 23.30 14.13 -15.28
C ASP A 422 23.75 13.01 -16.24
N VAL A 423 23.37 11.76 -15.95
CA VAL A 423 23.73 10.59 -16.80
C VAL A 423 22.66 10.23 -17.84
N ASP A 424 21.59 11.01 -17.94
CA ASP A 424 20.37 10.70 -18.72
C ASP A 424 19.88 9.25 -18.45
N PHE A 425 19.50 8.98 -17.20
CA PHE A 425 19.23 7.64 -16.70
C PHE A 425 18.18 6.92 -17.56
N ARG A 426 18.52 5.68 -17.95
CA ARG A 426 17.76 4.84 -18.88
C ARG A 426 17.50 5.51 -20.26
N LYS A 427 18.40 6.39 -20.75
CA LYS A 427 18.37 6.93 -22.11
C LYS A 427 18.06 5.86 -23.16
N ASN A 428 17.11 6.13 -24.05
CA ASN A 428 16.59 5.21 -25.09
C ASN A 428 16.02 3.87 -24.58
N ASN A 429 15.94 3.63 -23.28
CA ASN A 429 15.50 2.39 -22.64
C ASN A 429 14.16 2.54 -21.89
N TYR A 430 13.31 3.47 -22.32
CA TYR A 430 11.95 3.63 -21.81
C TYR A 430 11.06 2.49 -22.33
N ASN A 431 10.44 1.73 -21.43
CA ASN A 431 9.48 0.68 -21.77
C ASN A 431 8.27 0.73 -20.82
N LEU A 432 7.08 0.98 -21.37
CA LEU A 432 5.81 1.02 -20.64
C LEU A 432 5.55 -0.22 -19.78
N THR A 433 6.01 -1.41 -20.22
CA THR A 433 5.71 -2.70 -19.58
C THR A 433 6.77 -3.22 -18.62
N ASN A 434 7.93 -2.56 -18.46
CA ASN A 434 9.01 -3.04 -17.56
C ASN A 434 9.86 -1.90 -16.95
N ARG A 435 10.04 -0.78 -17.66
CA ARG A 435 10.94 0.32 -17.26
C ARG A 435 10.31 1.66 -17.62
N ASN A 436 9.31 2.06 -16.84
CA ASN A 436 8.42 3.17 -17.13
C ASN A 436 8.62 4.36 -16.15
N CYS A 437 7.80 5.40 -16.23
CA CYS A 437 7.98 6.61 -15.40
C CYS A 437 7.61 6.39 -13.92
N GLU A 438 6.65 5.51 -13.64
CA GLU A 438 6.27 5.14 -12.27
C GLU A 438 7.41 4.40 -11.55
N HIS A 439 8.04 3.43 -12.22
CA HIS A 439 9.24 2.76 -11.71
C HIS A 439 10.33 3.75 -11.30
N PHE A 440 10.59 4.75 -12.14
CA PHE A 440 11.58 5.79 -11.83
C PHE A 440 11.17 6.59 -10.58
N ALA A 441 9.94 7.08 -10.51
CA ALA A 441 9.44 7.84 -9.38
C ALA A 441 9.51 7.07 -8.05
N ASN A 442 9.05 5.81 -8.05
CA ASN A 442 9.06 4.93 -6.88
C ASN A 442 10.49 4.53 -6.46
N MET A 443 11.40 4.27 -7.41
CA MET A 443 12.82 4.04 -7.11
C MET A 443 13.45 5.25 -6.43
N ILE A 444 13.16 6.45 -6.91
CA ILE A 444 13.77 7.68 -6.41
C ILE A 444 13.21 8.05 -5.03
N VAL A 445 11.89 8.21 -4.88
CA VAL A 445 11.27 8.72 -3.64
C VAL A 445 11.11 7.64 -2.57
N TYR A 446 10.56 6.48 -2.93
CA TYR A 446 10.31 5.39 -1.98
C TYR A 446 11.49 4.42 -1.83
N GLY A 447 12.40 4.36 -2.81
CA GLY A 447 13.47 3.35 -2.83
C GLY A 447 13.03 1.99 -3.34
N ILE A 448 11.93 1.92 -4.09
CA ILE A 448 11.32 0.65 -4.49
C ILE A 448 11.25 0.57 -6.02
N ASN A 449 11.85 -0.45 -6.63
CA ASN A 449 11.75 -0.70 -8.07
C ASN A 449 10.44 -1.44 -8.39
N TYR A 450 9.34 -0.70 -8.49
CA TYR A 450 8.00 -1.24 -8.79
C TYR A 450 7.12 -0.23 -9.55
N SER A 451 6.14 -0.73 -10.31
CA SER A 451 5.06 0.04 -10.94
C SER A 451 3.74 -0.71 -10.81
N GLU A 452 2.73 -0.05 -10.24
CA GLU A 452 1.35 -0.54 -10.06
C GLU A 452 0.72 -0.86 -11.41
N GLN A 453 0.90 0.05 -12.38
CA GLN A 453 0.41 -0.09 -13.76
C GLN A 453 0.95 -1.34 -14.46
N ILE A 454 2.17 -1.77 -14.12
CA ILE A 454 2.78 -2.96 -14.74
C ILE A 454 2.20 -4.24 -14.14
N GLU A 455 1.95 -4.31 -12.83
CA GLU A 455 1.27 -5.47 -12.24
C GLU A 455 -0.20 -5.54 -12.67
N GLU A 456 -0.93 -4.42 -12.70
CA GLU A 456 -2.30 -4.38 -13.22
C GLU A 456 -2.36 -4.86 -14.68
N ASN A 457 -1.45 -4.37 -15.53
CA ASN A 457 -1.41 -4.80 -16.93
C ASN A 457 -0.93 -6.27 -17.08
N LYS A 458 -0.08 -6.81 -16.20
CA LYS A 458 0.17 -8.26 -16.12
C LYS A 458 -1.14 -9.02 -15.86
N PHE A 459 -1.96 -8.61 -14.89
CA PHE A 459 -3.25 -9.24 -14.62
C PHE A 459 -4.23 -9.12 -15.80
N LYS A 460 -4.33 -7.93 -16.44
CA LYS A 460 -5.14 -7.75 -17.67
C LYS A 460 -4.70 -8.70 -18.79
N ILE A 461 -3.39 -8.79 -19.07
CA ILE A 461 -2.83 -9.66 -20.13
C ILE A 461 -3.05 -11.15 -19.81
N ILE A 462 -2.83 -11.58 -18.56
CA ILE A 462 -3.07 -12.96 -18.12
C ILE A 462 -4.56 -13.32 -18.28
N ASN A 463 -5.47 -12.40 -17.97
CA ASN A 463 -6.91 -12.63 -18.13
C ASN A 463 -7.33 -12.60 -19.61
N ALA A 464 -6.78 -11.70 -20.43
CA ALA A 464 -7.04 -11.63 -21.87
C ALA A 464 -6.54 -12.87 -22.63
N HIS A 465 -5.41 -13.45 -22.24
CA HIS A 465 -4.95 -14.73 -22.81
C HIS A 465 -5.82 -15.92 -22.39
N ARG A 466 -6.47 -15.87 -21.22
CA ARG A 466 -7.44 -16.89 -20.78
C ARG A 466 -8.73 -16.80 -21.60
N THR A 467 -9.31 -15.61 -21.75
CA THR A 467 -10.54 -15.43 -22.56
C THR A 467 -10.30 -15.60 -24.06
N GLY A 468 -9.20 -15.09 -24.59
CA GLY A 468 -8.85 -15.18 -26.02
C GLY A 468 -8.61 -16.60 -26.53
N ARG A 469 -8.33 -17.58 -25.65
CA ARG A 469 -8.25 -19.00 -26.01
C ARG A 469 -9.59 -19.74 -26.03
N ALA A 470 -10.65 -19.18 -25.42
CA ALA A 470 -11.96 -19.81 -25.36
C ALA A 470 -12.79 -19.67 -26.66
N LEU A 471 -12.48 -18.68 -27.51
CA LEU A 471 -13.28 -18.33 -28.69
C LEU A 471 -12.80 -18.95 -30.03
N GLY A 472 -11.87 -19.90 -29.98
CA GLY A 472 -11.31 -20.55 -31.17
C GLY A 472 -10.13 -19.79 -31.81
N GLY A 473 -9.19 -20.52 -32.40
CA GLY A 473 -7.96 -19.95 -32.95
C GLY A 473 -8.15 -19.25 -34.29
N GLY A 474 -7.46 -18.12 -34.50
CA GLY A 474 -7.38 -17.49 -35.83
C GLY A 474 -6.56 -16.20 -35.94
N LEU A 475 -6.63 -15.28 -34.97
CA LEU A 475 -6.35 -13.86 -35.26
C LEU A 475 -5.50 -13.06 -34.23
N LEU A 476 -4.73 -13.73 -33.36
CA LEU A 476 -3.85 -13.07 -32.37
C LEU A 476 -2.35 -13.36 -32.57
N GLY A 477 -1.90 -13.40 -33.84
CA GLY A 477 -0.50 -13.68 -34.21
C GLY A 477 0.49 -12.51 -34.08
N LEU A 478 0.12 -11.38 -33.46
CA LEU A 478 0.93 -10.14 -33.49
C LEU A 478 1.20 -9.48 -32.13
N PHE A 479 0.68 -10.01 -31.02
CA PHE A 479 1.13 -9.58 -29.68
C PHE A 479 2.33 -10.42 -29.25
N VAL A 480 3.53 -9.93 -29.55
CA VAL A 480 4.77 -10.43 -28.95
C VAL A 480 4.66 -10.27 -27.44
N ILE A 481 4.53 -11.38 -26.72
CA ILE A 481 4.48 -11.38 -25.26
C ILE A 481 5.84 -10.86 -24.77
N PRO A 482 5.89 -9.73 -24.04
CA PRO A 482 7.15 -9.26 -23.46
C PRO A 482 7.65 -10.28 -22.44
N ASP A 483 8.96 -10.56 -22.52
CA ASP A 483 9.67 -11.56 -21.72
C ASP A 483 9.29 -11.50 -20.22
N PRO A 484 8.93 -12.61 -19.55
CA PRO A 484 8.48 -12.62 -18.15
C PRO A 484 9.46 -12.05 -17.12
N GLU A 485 10.70 -11.67 -17.47
CA GLU A 485 11.62 -10.86 -16.65
C GLU A 485 11.15 -9.40 -16.39
N ILE A 486 9.84 -9.18 -16.24
CA ILE A 486 9.24 -7.89 -15.91
C ILE A 486 9.33 -7.63 -14.40
N ASN A 487 10.02 -6.54 -14.04
CA ASN A 487 10.49 -6.16 -12.69
C ASN A 487 11.72 -6.95 -12.20
N ASN A 488 12.71 -7.16 -13.09
CA ASN A 488 14.00 -7.80 -12.76
C ASN A 488 13.87 -9.23 -12.18
N GLY A 489 12.80 -9.96 -12.51
CA GLY A 489 12.52 -11.31 -11.98
C GLY A 489 12.03 -11.35 -10.52
N LYS A 490 11.70 -10.21 -9.90
CA LYS A 490 11.14 -10.17 -8.54
C LYS A 490 9.65 -10.50 -8.51
N SER A 491 9.21 -11.07 -7.40
CA SER A 491 7.79 -11.27 -7.06
C SER A 491 7.03 -9.95 -6.94
N SER A 492 5.69 -10.01 -7.07
CA SER A 492 4.80 -8.88 -6.76
C SER A 492 4.79 -8.51 -5.26
N THR A 493 5.29 -9.41 -4.41
CA THR A 493 5.62 -9.15 -3.01
C THR A 493 7.10 -8.80 -2.82
N ILE A 494 7.37 -7.87 -1.91
CA ILE A 494 8.71 -7.34 -1.61
C ILE A 494 8.93 -7.21 -0.09
N LYS A 495 10.19 -7.25 0.34
CA LYS A 495 10.62 -6.88 1.70
C LYS A 495 11.19 -5.46 1.67
N LEU A 496 10.57 -4.53 2.39
CA LEU A 496 10.79 -3.10 2.22
C LEU A 496 12.23 -2.67 2.52
N THR A 497 12.84 -3.22 3.57
CA THR A 497 14.26 -3.01 3.91
C THR A 497 15.20 -3.31 2.74
N ASP A 498 14.91 -4.38 1.99
CA ASP A 498 15.84 -4.93 1.00
C ASP A 498 15.77 -4.14 -0.31
N GLU A 499 14.58 -3.74 -0.75
CA GLU A 499 14.40 -2.84 -1.91
C GLU A 499 15.06 -1.47 -1.70
N ILE A 500 14.85 -0.87 -0.52
CA ILE A 500 15.43 0.44 -0.19
C ILE A 500 16.97 0.37 -0.19
N ASN A 501 17.54 -0.70 0.38
CA ASN A 501 18.98 -0.91 0.39
C ASN A 501 19.55 -1.18 -1.02
N GLU A 502 18.90 -2.04 -1.81
CA GLU A 502 19.30 -2.30 -3.20
C GLU A 502 19.27 -1.01 -4.04
N THR A 503 18.18 -0.25 -3.96
CA THR A 503 18.00 0.98 -4.74
C THR A 503 18.96 2.09 -4.30
N ASN A 504 19.30 2.16 -3.01
CA ASN A 504 20.31 3.07 -2.47
C ASN A 504 21.73 2.75 -2.97
N ASN A 505 22.01 1.49 -3.32
CA ASN A 505 23.30 1.04 -3.85
C ASN A 505 23.35 1.07 -5.39
N LYS A 506 22.22 0.93 -6.09
CA LYS A 506 22.14 0.95 -7.57
C LYS A 506 22.07 2.36 -8.18
N LEU A 507 21.59 3.36 -7.45
CA LEU A 507 21.49 4.74 -7.94
C LEU A 507 22.71 5.57 -7.53
N GLY A 508 23.36 6.20 -8.51
CA GLY A 508 24.59 6.97 -8.28
C GLY A 508 24.38 8.18 -7.37
N GLN A 509 25.41 8.53 -6.60
CA GLN A 509 25.37 9.59 -5.59
C GLN A 509 26.36 10.73 -5.88
N LYS A 510 26.69 10.97 -7.16
CA LYS A 510 27.52 12.12 -7.56
C LYS A 510 26.90 13.42 -7.06
N VAL A 511 27.68 14.23 -6.35
CA VAL A 511 27.30 15.60 -6.02
C VAL A 511 27.84 16.52 -7.11
N ASN A 512 26.93 17.08 -7.90
CA ASN A 512 27.20 18.06 -8.96
C ASN A 512 26.42 19.36 -8.67
N ASP A 513 26.64 20.42 -9.44
CA ASP A 513 25.95 21.69 -9.21
C ASP A 513 24.43 21.61 -9.41
N LEU A 514 23.95 20.69 -10.26
CA LEU A 514 22.52 20.39 -10.39
C LEU A 514 21.90 19.91 -9.06
N SER A 515 22.67 19.21 -8.20
CA SER A 515 22.23 18.84 -6.86
C SER A 515 21.93 20.08 -6.00
N LYS A 516 22.77 21.12 -6.10
CA LYS A 516 22.57 22.42 -5.41
C LYS A 516 21.37 23.16 -5.99
N THR A 517 21.20 23.16 -7.31
CA THR A 517 20.05 23.76 -7.99
C THR A 517 18.73 23.13 -7.53
N ILE A 518 18.66 21.80 -7.45
CA ILE A 518 17.47 21.10 -6.94
C ILE A 518 17.29 21.38 -5.44
N GLU A 519 18.36 21.38 -4.63
CA GLU A 519 18.28 21.73 -3.21
C GLU A 519 17.81 23.18 -2.96
N ALA A 520 17.96 24.08 -3.94
CA ALA A 520 17.40 25.44 -3.91
C ALA A 520 15.95 25.55 -4.44
N LEU A 521 15.44 24.56 -5.19
CA LEU A 521 14.01 24.47 -5.54
C LEU A 521 13.20 23.84 -4.39
N ILE A 522 13.80 22.87 -3.71
CA ILE A 522 13.24 22.22 -2.53
C ILE A 522 13.40 23.15 -1.34
N GLU A 523 12.45 24.07 -1.15
CA GLU A 523 12.35 24.87 0.07
C GLU A 523 12.20 23.95 1.29
N VAL A 524 13.33 23.67 1.95
CA VAL A 524 13.33 23.08 3.28
C VAL A 524 12.71 24.12 4.21
N PRO A 525 11.55 23.84 4.85
CA PRO A 525 10.81 24.85 5.58
C PRO A 525 11.70 25.47 6.68
N PRO A 526 11.75 26.82 6.78
CA PRO A 526 12.72 27.50 7.61
C PRO A 526 12.64 27.03 9.07
N LYS A 527 13.81 26.83 9.69
CA LYS A 527 13.96 26.08 10.95
C LYS A 527 13.10 26.59 12.11
N ASP A 528 12.73 27.87 12.09
CA ASP A 528 12.42 28.63 13.31
C ASP A 528 10.98 29.18 13.36
N ASN A 529 10.20 29.09 12.27
CA ASN A 529 8.86 29.69 12.16
C ASN A 529 7.68 28.71 12.30
N CYS A 530 7.87 27.55 12.96
CA CYS A 530 6.75 26.72 13.39
C CYS A 530 6.13 27.26 14.70
N ARG A 531 5.65 28.53 14.66
CA ARG A 531 4.78 29.07 15.70
C ARG A 531 3.37 28.55 15.46
N ILE A 532 2.97 27.56 16.25
CA ILE A 532 1.56 27.24 16.46
C ILE A 532 0.97 28.43 17.26
N MET A 533 -0.15 28.96 16.78
CA MET A 533 -0.98 29.95 17.50
C MET A 533 -2.01 29.23 18.37
#